data_AF-A0AAV3J145-F1
#
_entry.id   AF-A0AAV3J145-F1
#
_cell.length_a   1.000
_cell.length_b   1.000
_cell.length_c   1.000
_cell.angle_alpha   90.00
_cell.angle_beta   90.00
_cell.angle_gamma   90.00
#
_symmetry.space_group_name_H-M   'P 1'
#
loop_
_entity.id
_entity.type
_entity.pdbx_description
1 polymer ?
#
loop_
_entity_poly.entity_id
_entity_poly.type
_entity_poly.pdbx_seq_one_letter_code
_entity_poly.pdbx_strand_id
1 'polypeptide(L)'
;MRNELLDPAFYPFFMKKLQERLSGSSVMPIDQAERIQQSLEFVLKNGGEGTLPERFEQGKQQLKQRIEKLQQLYEKILISYQSFGIDSLEESLREIGSFFTDYDIDYGAAEVDQAFLDYQLAEAVPANFVGLDFYERYLQNLAAEVFFIANIPENQIYELLETYQEKLGFDYRKDVNNLFEIVFRQVIGKLLIGKKENDRLLLNPFEAQYALNQLQEKNHHQELNQLFELNEYYYRIFEQLRGISQRLEEPEKAFDFFLTITPKKKELELTPTMTSSRFNQLLEAYSAADQQEKIRLISKNISAPADFEELLDFTSEKSEFYEKLLKELDKNFIKALILYEMKKNSFEKFHQIIYTSRGTAILNLLKDYLKTYTKEERLALFASIKDYQITHYDFS
;
A
#
# COMPACT_ATOMS: atom_id res chain seq x y z
N MET A 1 -41.83 -12.05 8.86
CA MET A 1 -41.96 -11.56 7.46
C MET A 1 -43.21 -12.21 6.87
N ARG A 2 -44.11 -11.42 6.27
CA ARG A 2 -45.21 -11.99 5.45
C ARG A 2 -44.56 -12.63 4.22
N ASN A 3 -44.88 -13.88 3.96
CA ASN A 3 -44.48 -14.53 2.73
C ASN A 3 -45.57 -14.23 1.70
N GLU A 4 -45.32 -13.28 0.79
CA GLU A 4 -46.29 -12.83 -0.20
C GLU A 4 -46.74 -13.98 -1.13
N LEU A 5 -45.91 -15.02 -1.29
CA LEU A 5 -46.27 -16.25 -2.00
C LEU A 5 -47.42 -17.03 -1.36
N LEU A 6 -47.72 -16.77 -0.08
CA LEU A 6 -48.85 -17.36 0.63
C LEU A 6 -50.12 -16.50 0.52
N ASP A 7 -50.06 -15.28 -0.04
CA ASP A 7 -51.23 -14.47 -0.33
C ASP A 7 -51.91 -14.99 -1.62
N PRO A 8 -53.15 -15.50 -1.55
CA PRO A 8 -53.87 -16.00 -2.72
C PRO A 8 -54.05 -14.95 -3.83
N ALA A 9 -53.98 -13.66 -3.50
CA ALA A 9 -54.10 -12.56 -4.46
C ALA A 9 -52.77 -12.22 -5.16
N PHE A 10 -51.62 -12.74 -4.71
CA PHE A 10 -50.31 -12.43 -5.30
C PHE A 10 -50.18 -12.99 -6.72
N TYR A 11 -50.51 -14.26 -6.96
CA TYR A 11 -50.35 -14.87 -8.28
C TYR A 11 -51.21 -14.19 -9.38
N PRO A 12 -52.49 -13.86 -9.15
CA PRO A 12 -53.27 -13.04 -10.09
C PRO A 12 -52.64 -11.66 -10.36
N PHE A 13 -52.10 -11.01 -9.32
CA PHE A 13 -51.44 -9.72 -9.46
C PHE A 13 -50.14 -9.82 -10.28
N PHE A 14 -49.30 -10.81 -9.99
CA PHE A 14 -48.07 -11.11 -10.72
C PHE A 14 -48.37 -11.39 -12.20
N MET A 15 -49.36 -12.24 -12.49
CA MET A 15 -49.76 -12.53 -13.87
C MET A 15 -50.20 -11.28 -14.64
N LYS A 16 -50.94 -10.38 -13.99
CA LYS A 16 -51.30 -9.09 -14.58
C LYS A 16 -50.06 -8.26 -14.91
N LYS A 17 -49.07 -8.19 -14.00
CA LYS A 17 -47.82 -7.46 -14.20
C LYS A 17 -46.95 -8.04 -15.32
N LEU A 18 -46.88 -9.37 -15.43
CA LEU A 18 -46.22 -10.04 -16.56
C LEU A 18 -46.87 -9.66 -17.91
N GLN A 19 -48.21 -9.66 -17.97
CA GLN A 19 -48.95 -9.26 -19.17
C GLN A 19 -48.69 -7.79 -19.55
N GLU A 20 -48.63 -6.89 -18.56
CA GLU A 20 -48.29 -5.48 -18.77
C GLU A 20 -46.89 -5.32 -19.40
N ARG A 21 -45.89 -6.09 -18.94
CA ARG A 21 -44.51 -6.02 -19.47
C ARG A 21 -44.38 -6.63 -20.87
N LEU A 22 -45.17 -7.65 -21.20
CA LEU A 22 -45.07 -8.39 -22.45
C LEU A 22 -45.38 -7.56 -23.72
N SER A 23 -46.09 -6.43 -23.59
CA SER A 23 -46.30 -5.41 -24.65
C SER A 23 -46.45 -5.94 -26.10
N GLY A 24 -47.13 -7.08 -26.31
CA GLY A 24 -47.39 -7.67 -27.62
C GLY A 24 -46.59 -8.93 -27.98
N SER A 25 -45.64 -9.36 -27.15
CA SER A 25 -45.02 -10.69 -27.23
C SER A 25 -45.90 -11.76 -26.55
N SER A 26 -45.88 -12.99 -27.07
CA SER A 26 -46.60 -14.14 -26.49
C SER A 26 -45.73 -15.04 -25.60
N VAL A 27 -44.44 -14.76 -25.47
CA VAL A 27 -43.48 -15.62 -24.73
C VAL A 27 -42.49 -14.76 -23.93
N MET A 28 -42.23 -15.15 -22.68
CA MET A 28 -41.20 -14.61 -21.79
C MET A 28 -40.26 -15.73 -21.33
N PRO A 29 -38.94 -15.53 -21.32
CA PRO A 29 -38.00 -16.42 -20.63
C PRO A 29 -38.32 -16.59 -19.14
N ILE A 30 -38.09 -17.79 -18.60
CA ILE A 30 -38.44 -18.11 -17.19
C ILE A 30 -37.64 -17.24 -16.22
N ASP A 31 -36.34 -17.05 -16.50
CA ASP A 31 -35.44 -16.19 -15.73
C ASP A 31 -35.93 -14.74 -15.68
N GLN A 32 -36.48 -14.21 -16.78
CA GLN A 32 -37.06 -12.88 -16.79
C GLN A 32 -38.34 -12.80 -15.93
N ALA A 33 -39.18 -13.83 -15.96
CA ALA A 33 -40.37 -13.88 -15.11
C ALA A 33 -40.01 -13.98 -13.62
N GLU A 34 -38.99 -14.76 -13.27
CA GLU A 34 -38.47 -14.88 -11.90
C GLU A 34 -37.92 -13.55 -11.39
N ARG A 35 -37.16 -12.80 -12.21
CA ARG A 35 -36.67 -11.45 -11.86
C ARG A 35 -37.82 -10.48 -11.59
N ILE A 36 -38.85 -10.49 -12.43
CA ILE A 36 -40.05 -9.66 -12.21
C ILE A 36 -40.72 -10.04 -10.90
N GLN A 37 -40.87 -11.33 -10.62
CA GLN A 37 -41.45 -11.79 -9.36
C GLN A 37 -40.66 -11.26 -8.14
N GLN A 38 -39.33 -11.39 -8.16
CA GLN A 38 -38.44 -10.88 -7.11
C GLN A 38 -38.56 -9.35 -6.97
N SER A 39 -38.64 -8.62 -8.08
CA SER A 39 -38.90 -7.18 -8.09
C SER A 39 -40.21 -6.83 -7.38
N LEU A 40 -41.31 -7.51 -7.73
CA LEU A 40 -42.61 -7.26 -7.12
C LEU A 40 -42.59 -7.56 -5.61
N GLU A 41 -42.00 -8.69 -5.20
CA GLU A 41 -41.83 -9.05 -3.79
C GLU A 41 -41.03 -7.98 -3.03
N PHE A 42 -39.95 -7.47 -3.64
CA PHE A 42 -39.14 -6.40 -3.07
C PHE A 42 -39.92 -5.10 -2.89
N VAL A 43 -40.68 -4.67 -3.91
CA VAL A 43 -41.53 -3.47 -3.82
C VAL A 43 -42.61 -3.65 -2.74
N LEU A 44 -43.29 -4.80 -2.70
CA LEU A 44 -44.35 -5.09 -1.72
C LEU A 44 -43.85 -5.15 -0.28
N LYS A 45 -42.62 -5.60 -0.07
CA LYS A 45 -41.95 -5.58 1.25
C LYS A 45 -41.74 -4.14 1.77
N ASN A 46 -41.62 -3.19 0.86
CA ASN A 46 -41.53 -1.75 1.16
C ASN A 46 -42.92 -1.08 1.21
N GLY A 47 -44.01 -1.81 0.94
CA GLY A 47 -45.38 -1.33 1.08
C GLY A 47 -45.89 -1.41 2.52
N GLY A 48 -46.88 -0.58 2.86
CA GLY A 48 -47.55 -0.58 4.16
C GLY A 48 -48.68 -1.62 4.23
N GLU A 49 -49.80 -1.21 4.85
CA GLU A 49 -51.03 -1.99 4.91
C GLU A 49 -51.97 -1.64 3.75
N GLY A 50 -52.86 -2.58 3.40
CA GLY A 50 -53.84 -2.41 2.33
C GLY A 50 -53.93 -3.62 1.41
N THR A 51 -54.63 -3.45 0.29
CA THR A 51 -54.67 -4.44 -0.80
C THR A 51 -53.32 -4.53 -1.52
N LEU A 52 -53.06 -5.64 -2.22
CA LEU A 52 -51.82 -5.84 -2.99
C LEU A 52 -51.47 -4.67 -3.95
N PRO A 53 -52.40 -4.16 -4.77
CA PRO A 53 -52.13 -2.99 -5.62
C PRO A 53 -51.80 -1.71 -4.84
N GLU A 54 -52.52 -1.45 -3.74
CA GLU A 54 -52.25 -0.28 -2.89
C GLU A 54 -50.87 -0.37 -2.23
N ARG A 55 -50.53 -1.55 -1.68
CA ARG A 55 -49.22 -1.82 -1.08
C ARG A 55 -48.10 -1.68 -2.11
N PHE A 56 -48.32 -2.15 -3.34
CA PHE A 56 -47.34 -2.01 -4.42
C PHE A 56 -47.08 -0.53 -4.73
N GLU A 57 -48.11 0.28 -4.93
CA GLU A 57 -47.94 1.72 -5.19
C GLU A 57 -47.32 2.46 -3.99
N GLN A 58 -47.70 2.11 -2.75
CA GLN A 58 -47.05 2.63 -1.55
C GLN A 58 -45.56 2.27 -1.53
N GLY A 59 -45.22 1.02 -1.83
CA GLY A 59 -43.84 0.54 -1.92
C GLY A 59 -43.03 1.31 -2.95
N LYS A 60 -43.59 1.54 -4.14
CA LYS A 60 -42.96 2.38 -5.17
C LYS A 60 -42.70 3.80 -4.68
N GLN A 61 -43.65 4.42 -3.99
CA GLN A 61 -43.49 5.76 -3.43
C GLN A 61 -42.38 5.81 -2.37
N GLN A 62 -42.31 4.81 -1.48
CA GLN A 62 -41.25 4.73 -0.48
C GLN A 62 -39.87 4.53 -1.13
N LEU A 63 -39.77 3.65 -2.12
CA LEU A 63 -38.52 3.43 -2.86
C LEU A 63 -38.05 4.71 -3.57
N LYS A 64 -38.96 5.47 -4.21
CA LYS A 64 -38.63 6.77 -4.81
C LYS A 64 -38.03 7.76 -3.81
N GLN A 65 -38.64 7.89 -2.64
CA GLN A 65 -38.12 8.77 -1.58
C GLN A 65 -36.75 8.33 -1.06
N ARG A 66 -36.51 7.01 -0.99
CA ARG A 66 -35.22 6.44 -0.60
C ARG A 66 -34.16 6.70 -1.67
N ILE A 67 -34.48 6.53 -2.95
CA ILE A 67 -33.60 6.85 -4.08
C ILE A 67 -33.20 8.32 -4.06
N GLU A 68 -34.15 9.25 -3.86
CA GLU A 68 -33.86 10.68 -3.76
C GLU A 68 -32.86 11.00 -2.64
N LYS A 69 -33.04 10.40 -1.45
CA LYS A 69 -32.09 10.54 -0.33
C LYS A 69 -30.73 9.94 -0.64
N LEU A 70 -30.71 8.80 -1.31
CA LEU A 70 -29.48 8.12 -1.69
C LEU A 70 -28.71 8.92 -2.75
N GLN A 71 -29.41 9.54 -3.70
CA GLN A 71 -28.84 10.44 -4.70
C GLN A 71 -28.19 11.66 -4.04
N GLN A 72 -28.84 12.25 -3.03
CA GLN A 72 -28.23 13.34 -2.25
C GLN A 72 -26.95 12.91 -1.51
N LEU A 73 -26.89 11.67 -1.02
CA LEU A 73 -25.66 11.13 -0.42
C LEU A 73 -24.56 10.94 -1.47
N TYR A 74 -24.92 10.39 -2.63
CA TYR A 74 -24.01 10.24 -3.77
C TYR A 74 -23.44 11.58 -4.24
N GLU A 75 -24.25 12.62 -4.36
CA GLU A 75 -23.79 13.98 -4.69
C GLU A 75 -22.79 14.52 -3.66
N LYS A 76 -23.02 14.28 -2.36
CA LYS A 76 -22.07 14.66 -1.30
C LYS A 76 -20.75 13.90 -1.41
N ILE A 77 -20.80 12.62 -1.78
CA ILE A 77 -19.60 11.82 -2.07
C ILE A 77 -18.85 12.45 -3.24
N LEU A 78 -19.51 12.77 -4.35
CA LEU A 78 -18.88 13.39 -5.52
C LEU A 78 -18.24 14.75 -5.24
N ILE A 79 -18.78 15.52 -4.29
CA ILE A 79 -18.19 16.80 -3.88
C ILE A 79 -16.94 16.60 -3.00
N SER A 80 -16.91 15.52 -2.21
CA SER A 80 -15.90 15.31 -1.17
C SER A 80 -14.78 14.36 -1.58
N TYR A 81 -15.01 13.50 -2.57
CA TYR A 81 -14.04 12.50 -2.98
C TYR A 81 -12.79 13.15 -3.59
N GLN A 82 -11.67 12.49 -3.36
CA GLN A 82 -10.39 12.84 -3.93
C GLN A 82 -9.93 11.62 -4.72
N SER A 83 -9.64 11.81 -6.01
CA SER A 83 -9.35 10.72 -6.94
C SER A 83 -8.05 9.99 -6.60
N PHE A 84 -6.98 10.75 -6.31
CA PHE A 84 -5.59 10.25 -6.23
C PHE A 84 -5.13 9.41 -7.45
N GLY A 85 -5.89 9.45 -8.55
CA GLY A 85 -5.68 8.66 -9.76
C GLY A 85 -6.10 7.19 -9.64
N ILE A 86 -7.00 6.83 -8.71
CA ILE A 86 -7.44 5.44 -8.53
C ILE A 86 -8.60 5.14 -9.49
N ASP A 87 -8.28 4.41 -10.57
CA ASP A 87 -9.21 4.17 -11.69
C ASP A 87 -10.49 3.44 -11.24
N SER A 88 -10.36 2.41 -10.40
CA SER A 88 -11.48 1.60 -9.91
C SER A 88 -12.52 2.43 -9.14
N LEU A 89 -12.06 3.41 -8.34
CA LEU A 89 -12.93 4.32 -7.59
C LEU A 89 -13.69 5.26 -8.54
N GLU A 90 -13.00 5.85 -9.51
CA GLU A 90 -13.63 6.75 -10.48
C GLU A 90 -14.65 6.03 -11.36
N GLU A 91 -14.32 4.83 -11.81
CA GLU A 91 -15.21 3.99 -12.62
C GLU A 91 -16.46 3.59 -11.85
N SER A 92 -16.29 3.06 -10.63
CA SER A 92 -17.41 2.71 -9.75
C SER A 92 -18.32 3.91 -9.47
N LEU A 93 -17.76 5.10 -9.25
CA LEU A 93 -18.55 6.31 -9.06
C LEU A 93 -19.37 6.69 -10.30
N ARG A 94 -18.82 6.55 -11.51
CA ARG A 94 -19.55 6.82 -12.76
C ARG A 94 -20.71 5.85 -12.96
N GLU A 95 -20.50 4.58 -12.69
CA GLU A 95 -21.51 3.53 -12.86
C GLU A 95 -22.65 3.66 -11.85
N ILE A 96 -22.33 3.98 -10.59
CA ILE A 96 -23.36 4.31 -9.58
C ILE A 96 -24.17 5.53 -10.02
N GLY A 97 -23.57 6.48 -10.74
CA GLY A 97 -24.31 7.61 -11.34
C GLY A 97 -25.39 7.14 -12.32
N SER A 98 -25.09 6.11 -13.12
CA SER A 98 -26.03 5.54 -14.11
C SER A 98 -27.21 4.84 -13.44
N PHE A 99 -26.99 4.20 -12.29
CA PHE A 99 -28.05 3.57 -11.48
C PHE A 99 -29.23 4.52 -11.19
N PHE A 100 -28.97 5.80 -10.86
CA PHE A 100 -30.05 6.74 -10.56
C PHE A 100 -30.94 7.08 -11.76
N THR A 101 -30.45 6.83 -12.99
CA THR A 101 -31.21 7.06 -14.22
C THR A 101 -31.91 5.78 -14.68
N ASP A 102 -31.26 4.64 -14.53
CA ASP A 102 -31.66 3.38 -15.16
C ASP A 102 -32.45 2.43 -14.23
N TYR A 103 -32.58 2.75 -12.94
CA TYR A 103 -33.24 1.87 -11.97
C TYR A 103 -34.73 1.62 -12.28
N ASP A 104 -35.05 0.39 -12.67
CA ASP A 104 -36.41 -0.05 -13.00
C ASP A 104 -37.18 -0.48 -11.73
N ILE A 105 -37.85 0.47 -11.08
CA ILE A 105 -38.70 0.22 -9.90
C ILE A 105 -39.85 -0.76 -10.21
N ASP A 106 -40.31 -0.83 -11.45
CA ASP A 106 -41.50 -1.58 -11.82
C ASP A 106 -41.20 -3.07 -12.04
N TYR A 107 -40.05 -3.39 -12.63
CA TYR A 107 -39.73 -4.76 -13.07
C TYR A 107 -38.32 -5.24 -12.67
N GLY A 108 -37.44 -4.35 -12.21
CA GLY A 108 -36.06 -4.65 -11.82
C GLY A 108 -35.69 -4.18 -10.41
N ALA A 109 -36.66 -3.96 -9.52
CA ALA A 109 -36.42 -3.32 -8.23
C ALA A 109 -35.48 -4.11 -7.30
N ALA A 110 -35.39 -5.43 -7.47
CA ALA A 110 -34.51 -6.31 -6.72
C ALA A 110 -33.15 -6.57 -7.41
N GLU A 111 -32.96 -6.09 -8.64
CA GLU A 111 -31.72 -6.35 -9.39
C GLU A 111 -30.55 -5.58 -8.76
N VAL A 112 -29.38 -6.25 -8.75
CA VAL A 112 -28.11 -5.64 -8.36
C VAL A 112 -27.13 -5.95 -9.46
N ASP A 113 -26.51 -4.91 -10.01
CA ASP A 113 -25.48 -5.07 -11.02
C ASP A 113 -24.08 -4.94 -10.39
N GLN A 114 -23.64 -6.01 -9.70
CA GLN A 114 -22.37 -6.02 -8.97
C GLN A 114 -21.15 -6.14 -9.87
N ALA A 115 -21.33 -6.61 -11.11
CA ALA A 115 -20.23 -6.93 -12.03
C ALA A 115 -19.43 -5.68 -12.48
N PHE A 116 -19.95 -4.50 -12.18
CA PHE A 116 -19.42 -3.23 -12.65
C PHE A 116 -18.63 -2.49 -11.54
N LEU A 117 -18.99 -2.68 -10.27
CA LEU A 117 -18.33 -1.98 -9.15
C LEU A 117 -16.94 -2.55 -8.81
N ASP A 118 -15.92 -2.06 -9.52
CA ASP A 118 -14.52 -2.49 -9.36
C ASP A 118 -13.86 -2.03 -8.05
N TYR A 119 -14.35 -0.95 -7.43
CA TYR A 119 -13.82 -0.47 -6.15
C TYR A 119 -14.36 -1.29 -4.99
N GLN A 120 -13.45 -1.96 -4.28
CA GLN A 120 -13.78 -2.83 -3.16
C GLN A 120 -13.86 -2.00 -1.87
N LEU A 121 -14.99 -2.08 -1.17
CA LEU A 121 -15.13 -1.49 0.17
C LEU A 121 -14.33 -2.28 1.22
N ALA A 122 -13.85 -1.59 2.26
CA ALA A 122 -13.15 -2.24 3.37
C ALA A 122 -14.09 -3.21 4.12
N GLU A 123 -15.39 -2.91 4.18
CA GLU A 123 -16.44 -3.86 4.57
C GLU A 123 -17.37 -4.09 3.38
N ALA A 124 -17.25 -5.28 2.77
CA ALA A 124 -18.11 -5.72 1.67
C ALA A 124 -19.59 -5.74 2.08
N VAL A 125 -20.47 -5.42 1.13
CA VAL A 125 -21.92 -5.52 1.33
C VAL A 125 -22.32 -7.00 1.43
N PRO A 126 -23.07 -7.42 2.46
CA PRO A 126 -23.48 -8.81 2.58
C PRO A 126 -24.31 -9.28 1.37
N ALA A 127 -24.07 -10.52 0.93
CA ALA A 127 -24.67 -11.08 -0.30
C ALA A 127 -26.21 -11.20 -0.28
N ASN A 128 -26.85 -11.05 0.89
CA ASN A 128 -28.30 -11.11 1.04
C ASN A 128 -28.99 -9.75 0.79
N PHE A 129 -28.23 -8.68 0.53
CA PHE A 129 -28.77 -7.39 0.13
C PHE A 129 -29.05 -7.38 -1.38
N VAL A 130 -30.23 -6.89 -1.75
CA VAL A 130 -30.72 -6.87 -3.14
C VAL A 130 -31.34 -5.51 -3.46
N GLY A 131 -31.41 -5.17 -4.74
CA GLY A 131 -32.01 -3.92 -5.19
C GLY A 131 -31.44 -2.68 -4.50
N LEU A 132 -32.33 -1.75 -4.15
CA LEU A 132 -31.96 -0.51 -3.47
C LEU A 132 -31.29 -0.73 -2.11
N ASP A 133 -31.60 -1.82 -1.39
CA ASP A 133 -30.98 -2.10 -0.09
C ASP A 133 -29.45 -2.28 -0.24
N PHE A 134 -29.01 -2.92 -1.34
CA PHE A 134 -27.59 -3.06 -1.65
C PHE A 134 -26.91 -1.71 -1.88
N TYR A 135 -27.47 -0.88 -2.77
CA TYR A 135 -26.88 0.41 -3.13
C TYR A 135 -26.86 1.37 -1.94
N GLU A 136 -27.87 1.34 -1.08
CA GLU A 136 -27.87 2.09 0.18
C GLU A 136 -26.73 1.66 1.10
N ARG A 137 -26.55 0.35 1.31
CA ARG A 137 -25.46 -0.15 2.16
C ARG A 137 -24.09 0.16 1.56
N TYR A 138 -23.94 -0.01 0.26
CA TYR A 138 -22.71 0.29 -0.46
C TYR A 138 -22.34 1.77 -0.31
N LEU A 139 -23.26 2.69 -0.64
CA LEU A 139 -23.00 4.13 -0.58
C LEU A 139 -22.85 4.66 0.84
N GLN A 140 -23.51 4.07 1.84
CA GLN A 140 -23.28 4.42 3.25
C GLN A 140 -21.86 4.06 3.70
N ASN A 141 -21.38 2.87 3.32
CA ASN A 141 -20.01 2.44 3.60
C ASN A 141 -19.01 3.32 2.81
N LEU A 142 -19.23 3.53 1.51
CA LEU A 142 -18.39 4.40 0.68
C LEU A 142 -18.35 5.84 1.22
N ALA A 143 -19.47 6.39 1.69
CA ALA A 143 -19.52 7.71 2.29
C ALA A 143 -18.62 7.80 3.54
N ALA A 144 -18.64 6.79 4.41
CA ALA A 144 -17.76 6.75 5.56
C ALA A 144 -16.29 6.76 5.14
N GLU A 145 -15.93 5.97 4.12
CA GLU A 145 -14.57 5.92 3.59
C GLU A 145 -14.13 7.25 2.97
N VAL A 146 -14.94 7.80 2.07
CA VAL A 146 -14.64 9.06 1.35
C VAL A 146 -14.55 10.23 2.32
N PHE A 147 -15.49 10.36 3.26
CA PHE A 147 -15.47 11.46 4.22
C PHE A 147 -14.32 11.32 5.21
N PHE A 148 -13.90 10.11 5.57
CA PHE A 148 -12.68 9.92 6.35
C PHE A 148 -11.45 10.44 5.60
N ILE A 149 -11.28 10.04 4.35
CA ILE A 149 -10.16 10.48 3.49
C ILE A 149 -10.16 12.00 3.32
N ALA A 150 -11.33 12.61 3.09
CA ALA A 150 -11.45 14.05 2.89
C ALA A 150 -10.99 14.90 4.08
N ASN A 151 -10.92 14.33 5.30
CA ASN A 151 -10.44 15.01 6.50
C ASN A 151 -8.92 14.95 6.68
N ILE A 152 -8.20 14.30 5.77
CA ILE A 152 -6.76 14.10 5.84
C ILE A 152 -6.07 14.99 4.79
N PRO A 153 -4.99 15.71 5.14
CA PRO A 153 -4.30 16.54 4.17
C PRO A 153 -3.75 15.74 2.98
N GLU A 154 -4.08 16.17 1.76
CA GLU A 154 -3.73 15.49 0.50
C GLU A 154 -2.23 15.17 0.39
N ASN A 155 -1.36 16.10 0.81
CA ASN A 155 0.08 15.91 0.77
C ASN A 155 0.56 14.70 1.59
N GLN A 156 -0.12 14.38 2.68
CA GLN A 156 0.19 13.20 3.49
C GLN A 156 -0.25 11.91 2.81
N ILE A 157 -1.37 11.95 2.09
CA ILE A 157 -1.88 10.81 1.33
C ILE A 157 -0.96 10.54 0.13
N TYR A 158 -0.52 11.57 -0.60
CA TYR A 158 0.46 11.40 -1.67
C TYR A 158 1.78 10.82 -1.16
N GLU A 159 2.33 11.32 -0.05
CA GLU A 159 3.55 10.74 0.56
C GLU A 159 3.36 9.25 0.90
N LEU A 160 2.19 8.90 1.42
CA LEU A 160 1.85 7.52 1.75
C LEU A 160 1.75 6.63 0.52
N LEU A 161 1.06 7.10 -0.54
CA LEU A 161 0.86 6.35 -1.78
C LEU A 161 2.16 6.19 -2.58
N GLU A 162 3.05 7.18 -2.57
CA GLU A 162 4.40 7.05 -3.14
C GLU A 162 5.18 5.92 -2.45
N THR A 163 5.15 5.89 -1.12
CA THR A 163 5.82 4.83 -0.35
C THR A 163 5.17 3.46 -0.57
N TYR A 164 3.84 3.43 -0.69
CA TYR A 164 3.09 2.21 -0.99
C TYR A 164 3.48 1.64 -2.36
N GLN A 165 3.54 2.50 -3.39
CA GLN A 165 3.99 2.13 -4.73
C GLN A 165 5.44 1.62 -4.75
N GLU A 166 6.36 2.30 -4.05
CA GLU A 166 7.74 1.83 -3.92
C GLU A 166 7.81 0.42 -3.33
N LYS A 167 6.97 0.13 -2.32
CA LYS A 167 6.89 -1.19 -1.69
C LYS A 167 6.22 -2.25 -2.58
N LEU A 168 5.18 -1.88 -3.33
CA LEU A 168 4.51 -2.76 -4.29
C LEU A 168 5.39 -3.11 -5.49
N GLY A 169 6.21 -2.15 -5.96
CA GLY A 169 7.04 -2.29 -7.16
C GLY A 169 6.32 -2.00 -8.47
N PHE A 170 5.08 -1.49 -8.42
CA PHE A 170 4.29 -1.11 -9.60
C PHE A 170 3.28 0.00 -9.25
N ASP A 171 2.66 0.59 -10.27
CA ASP A 171 1.78 1.76 -10.14
C ASP A 171 0.57 1.47 -9.23
N TYR A 172 0.49 2.20 -8.10
CA TYR A 172 -0.57 2.00 -7.10
C TYR A 172 -1.96 2.26 -7.68
N ARG A 173 -2.07 3.11 -8.71
CA ARG A 173 -3.35 3.50 -9.32
C ARG A 173 -4.14 2.33 -9.90
N LYS A 174 -3.44 1.23 -10.19
CA LYS A 174 -3.99 -0.01 -10.76
C LYS A 174 -4.22 -1.12 -9.73
N ASP A 175 -3.65 -0.99 -8.53
CA ASP A 175 -3.66 -2.03 -7.51
C ASP A 175 -4.51 -1.71 -6.29
N VAL A 176 -4.70 -0.42 -6.01
CA VAL A 176 -5.41 0.00 -4.80
C VAL A 176 -6.87 -0.45 -4.91
N ASN A 177 -7.15 -1.56 -4.22
CA ASN A 177 -8.51 -2.08 -4.07
C ASN A 177 -9.35 -1.19 -3.16
N ASN A 178 -8.74 -0.65 -2.09
CA ASN A 178 -9.38 0.28 -1.16
C ASN A 178 -8.38 1.32 -0.60
N LEU A 179 -8.56 2.60 -0.94
CA LEU A 179 -7.71 3.69 -0.46
C LEU A 179 -7.88 3.93 1.05
N PHE A 180 -9.13 3.87 1.51
CA PHE A 180 -9.46 4.10 2.90
C PHE A 180 -8.73 3.12 3.82
N GLU A 181 -8.63 1.83 3.48
CA GLU A 181 -7.97 0.84 4.34
C GLU A 181 -6.48 1.15 4.53
N ILE A 182 -5.79 1.54 3.46
CA ILE A 182 -4.37 1.92 3.48
C ILE A 182 -4.16 3.12 4.42
N VAL A 183 -4.96 4.16 4.25
CA VAL A 183 -4.86 5.40 5.03
C VAL A 183 -5.31 5.19 6.47
N PHE A 184 -6.46 4.53 6.67
CA PHE A 184 -7.05 4.22 7.98
C PHE A 184 -6.06 3.45 8.85
N ARG A 185 -5.40 2.43 8.27
CA ARG A 185 -4.37 1.66 8.97
C ARG A 185 -3.26 2.56 9.53
N GLN A 186 -2.75 3.49 8.74
CA GLN A 186 -1.72 4.42 9.20
C GLN A 186 -2.23 5.39 10.28
N VAL A 187 -3.46 5.91 10.13
CA VAL A 187 -4.09 6.79 11.12
C VAL A 187 -4.26 6.07 12.45
N ILE A 188 -4.73 4.82 12.46
CA ILE A 188 -4.81 4.00 13.67
C ILE A 188 -3.42 3.87 14.32
N GLY A 189 -2.39 3.55 13.54
CA GLY A 189 -1.02 3.47 14.06
C GLY A 189 -0.55 4.77 14.70
N LYS A 190 -0.84 5.92 14.08
CA LYS A 190 -0.50 7.25 14.60
C LYS A 190 -1.24 7.61 15.89
N LEU A 191 -2.53 7.29 15.97
CA LEU A 191 -3.33 7.51 17.18
C LEU A 191 -2.83 6.65 18.35
N LEU A 192 -2.48 5.38 18.09
CA LEU A 192 -1.98 4.45 19.12
C LEU A 192 -0.64 4.85 19.72
N ILE A 193 0.21 5.56 18.97
CA ILE A 193 1.47 6.10 19.51
C ILE A 193 1.29 7.44 20.24
N GLY A 194 0.05 7.92 20.40
CA GLY A 194 -0.29 9.16 21.09
C GLY A 194 0.11 10.44 20.36
N LYS A 195 0.49 10.35 19.07
CA LYS A 195 0.87 11.52 18.27
C LYS A 195 -0.34 11.98 17.45
N LYS A 196 -1.07 12.96 18.01
CA LYS A 196 -2.21 13.61 17.34
C LYS A 196 -1.79 14.61 16.27
N GLU A 197 -0.56 15.11 16.33
CA GLU A 197 -0.02 16.10 15.41
C GLU A 197 1.34 15.63 14.89
N ASN A 198 1.35 15.04 13.70
CA ASN A 198 2.54 14.94 12.87
C ASN A 198 2.12 15.32 11.46
N ASP A 199 2.96 16.06 10.75
CA ASP A 199 2.75 16.44 9.34
C ASP A 199 2.71 15.25 8.36
N ARG A 200 2.74 14.00 8.85
CA ARG A 200 2.92 12.77 8.06
C ARG A 200 2.18 11.57 8.63
N LEU A 201 1.62 10.75 7.74
CA LEU A 201 1.00 9.46 8.05
C LEU A 201 2.01 8.31 8.22
N LEU A 202 3.17 8.38 7.59
CA LEU A 202 4.19 7.33 7.67
C LEU A 202 4.78 7.21 9.08
N LEU A 203 4.93 5.97 9.55
CA LEU A 203 5.55 5.67 10.85
C LEU A 203 7.05 5.43 10.67
N ASN A 204 7.89 5.81 11.62
CA ASN A 204 9.26 5.25 11.60
C ASN A 204 9.24 3.79 12.11
N PRO A 205 10.31 3.00 11.89
CA PRO A 205 10.36 1.61 12.29
C PRO A 205 10.00 1.33 13.77
N PHE A 206 10.48 2.18 14.69
CA PHE A 206 10.19 2.03 16.11
C PHE A 206 8.73 2.38 16.44
N GLU A 207 8.19 3.41 15.80
CA GLU A 207 6.78 3.79 15.92
C GLU A 207 5.85 2.69 15.41
N ALA A 208 6.17 2.08 14.26
CA ALA A 208 5.38 0.98 13.70
C ALA A 208 5.35 -0.23 14.63
N GLN A 209 6.51 -0.62 15.18
CA GLN A 209 6.59 -1.71 16.15
C GLN A 209 5.78 -1.40 17.41
N TYR A 210 5.92 -0.18 17.94
CA TYR A 210 5.17 0.23 19.13
C TYR A 210 3.67 0.22 18.88
N ALA A 211 3.21 0.79 17.76
CA ALA A 211 1.80 0.80 17.37
C ALA A 211 1.23 -0.62 17.23
N LEU A 212 1.97 -1.54 16.60
CA LEU A 212 1.54 -2.93 16.44
C LEU A 212 1.39 -3.62 17.80
N ASN A 213 2.37 -3.44 18.70
CA ASN A 213 2.30 -4.01 20.05
C ASN A 213 1.08 -3.46 20.82
N GLN A 214 0.81 -2.15 20.72
CA GLN A 214 -0.38 -1.56 21.33
C GLN A 214 -1.65 -2.23 20.80
N LEU A 215 -1.78 -2.35 19.48
CA LEU A 215 -2.93 -2.95 18.80
C LEU A 215 -3.18 -4.40 19.23
N GLN A 216 -2.13 -5.17 19.49
CA GLN A 216 -2.21 -6.58 19.89
C GLN A 216 -2.50 -6.76 21.40
N GLU A 217 -1.86 -5.97 22.27
CA GLU A 217 -1.86 -6.21 23.72
C GLU A 217 -3.06 -5.60 24.46
N LYS A 218 -3.61 -4.48 23.96
CA LYS A 218 -4.69 -3.76 24.64
C LYS A 218 -6.07 -4.19 24.13
N ASN A 219 -7.03 -4.29 25.05
CA ASN A 219 -8.44 -4.52 24.73
C ASN A 219 -9.23 -3.22 24.53
N HIS A 220 -8.72 -2.10 25.04
CA HIS A 220 -9.37 -0.80 24.94
C HIS A 220 -8.34 0.30 24.64
N HIS A 221 -8.68 1.19 23.71
CA HIS A 221 -7.82 2.26 23.21
C HIS A 221 -8.57 3.58 23.32
N GLN A 222 -8.32 4.31 24.42
CA GLN A 222 -9.02 5.58 24.68
C GLN A 222 -8.78 6.62 23.59
N GLU A 223 -7.62 6.55 22.95
CA GLU A 223 -7.19 7.42 21.86
C GLU A 223 -8.06 7.29 20.61
N LEU A 224 -8.72 6.15 20.42
CA LEU A 224 -9.57 5.85 19.27
C LEU A 224 -11.05 6.16 19.51
N ASN A 225 -11.46 6.44 20.75
CA ASN A 225 -12.87 6.67 21.08
C ASN A 225 -13.49 7.81 20.26
N GLN A 226 -12.77 8.92 20.09
CA GLN A 226 -13.23 10.04 19.27
C GLN A 226 -13.49 9.63 17.83
N LEU A 227 -12.65 8.76 17.27
CA LEU A 227 -12.83 8.26 15.91
C LEU A 227 -14.08 7.36 15.83
N PHE A 228 -14.26 6.45 16.78
CA PHE A 228 -15.39 5.53 16.78
C PHE A 228 -16.74 6.22 17.05
N GLU A 229 -16.74 7.32 17.81
CA GLU A 229 -17.92 8.16 18.02
C GLU A 229 -18.39 8.86 16.73
N LEU A 230 -17.50 9.10 15.76
CA LEU A 230 -17.87 9.75 14.49
C LEU A 230 -18.69 8.81 13.58
N ASN A 231 -18.33 7.53 13.53
CA ASN A 231 -19.01 6.55 12.69
C ASN A 231 -18.70 5.11 13.15
N GLU A 232 -19.76 4.35 13.44
CA GLU A 232 -19.69 2.91 13.76
C GLU A 232 -18.96 2.07 12.69
N TYR A 233 -18.93 2.53 11.43
CA TYR A 233 -18.13 1.90 10.37
C TYR A 233 -16.66 1.76 10.76
N TYR A 234 -16.06 2.82 11.32
CA TYR A 234 -14.65 2.82 11.70
C TYR A 234 -14.34 1.82 12.80
N TYR A 235 -15.27 1.62 13.75
CA TYR A 235 -15.11 0.61 14.79
C TYR A 235 -15.11 -0.81 14.19
N ARG A 236 -16.02 -1.11 13.25
CA ARG A 236 -16.07 -2.42 12.60
C ARG A 236 -14.81 -2.71 11.79
N ILE A 237 -14.30 -1.73 11.05
CA ILE A 237 -13.03 -1.88 10.32
C ILE A 237 -11.85 -2.03 11.27
N PHE A 238 -11.84 -1.29 12.38
CA PHE A 238 -10.80 -1.45 13.40
C PHE A 238 -10.76 -2.87 13.99
N GLU A 239 -11.92 -3.48 14.29
CA GLU A 239 -11.97 -4.86 14.79
C GLU A 239 -11.42 -5.86 13.75
N GLN A 240 -11.71 -5.65 12.45
CA GLN A 240 -11.10 -6.45 11.37
C GLN A 240 -9.59 -6.29 11.33
N LEU A 241 -9.09 -5.04 11.38
CA LEU A 241 -7.68 -4.71 11.41
C LEU A 241 -6.95 -5.36 12.60
N ARG A 242 -7.57 -5.29 13.78
CA ARG A 242 -7.08 -5.92 15.01
C ARG A 242 -7.00 -7.44 14.85
N GLY A 243 -8.04 -8.06 14.28
CA GLY A 243 -8.05 -9.48 13.96
C GLY A 243 -6.93 -9.90 12.99
N ILE A 244 -6.60 -9.05 12.00
CA ILE A 244 -5.44 -9.26 11.13
C ILE A 244 -4.14 -9.18 11.94
N SER A 245 -3.97 -8.15 12.76
CA SER A 245 -2.73 -7.97 13.55
C SER A 245 -2.47 -9.12 14.53
N GLN A 246 -3.51 -9.72 15.10
CA GLN A 246 -3.36 -10.83 16.05
C GLN A 246 -2.85 -12.12 15.40
N ARG A 247 -2.99 -12.24 14.07
CA ARG A 247 -2.47 -13.39 13.29
C ARG A 247 -1.01 -13.21 12.86
N LEU A 248 -0.42 -12.05 13.12
CA LEU A 248 0.98 -11.77 12.78
C LEU A 248 1.90 -12.25 13.90
N GLU A 249 2.56 -13.38 13.66
CA GLU A 249 3.64 -13.88 14.53
C GLU A 249 4.98 -13.29 14.06
N GLU A 250 5.72 -12.54 14.90
CA GLU A 250 7.07 -11.96 14.71
C GLU A 250 7.17 -10.42 14.49
N PRO A 251 8.20 -9.76 15.06
CA PRO A 251 8.39 -8.31 15.00
C PRO A 251 8.71 -7.75 13.59
N GLU A 252 9.28 -8.54 12.68
CA GLU A 252 9.55 -8.11 11.29
C GLU A 252 8.26 -7.76 10.54
N LYS A 253 7.11 -8.32 10.95
CA LYS A 253 5.80 -8.06 10.36
C LYS A 253 5.24 -6.67 10.64
N ALA A 254 5.82 -5.89 11.56
CA ALA A 254 5.39 -4.50 11.77
C ALA A 254 5.67 -3.60 10.56
N PHE A 255 6.77 -3.86 9.84
CA PHE A 255 7.14 -3.16 8.60
C PHE A 255 6.29 -3.62 7.40
N ASP A 256 5.75 -4.83 7.49
CA ASP A 256 4.79 -5.34 6.51
C ASP A 256 3.40 -4.77 6.73
N PHE A 257 2.99 -4.65 8.00
CA PHE A 257 1.67 -4.21 8.40
C PHE A 257 1.47 -2.70 8.25
N PHE A 258 2.43 -1.89 8.69
CA PHE A 258 2.39 -0.44 8.49
C PHE A 258 3.37 -0.01 7.40
N LEU A 259 3.02 1.03 6.66
CA LEU A 259 3.98 1.73 5.80
C LEU A 259 4.90 2.58 6.66
N THR A 260 6.20 2.40 6.45
CA THR A 260 7.23 3.07 7.23
C THR A 260 8.07 4.03 6.40
N ILE A 261 8.61 5.06 7.05
CA ILE A 261 9.57 5.96 6.44
C ILE A 261 10.83 5.16 6.11
N THR A 262 11.04 4.87 4.84
CA THR A 262 12.35 4.45 4.35
C THR A 262 13.20 5.71 4.21
N PRO A 263 14.29 5.89 4.99
CA PRO A 263 15.15 7.04 4.79
C PRO A 263 15.71 6.99 3.36
N LYS A 264 15.33 7.95 2.50
CA LYS A 264 15.91 8.12 1.17
C LYS A 264 17.41 8.31 1.33
N LYS A 265 18.18 7.24 1.08
CA LYS A 265 19.63 7.31 1.09
C LYS A 265 20.08 8.19 -0.07
N LYS A 266 20.99 9.12 0.20
CA LYS A 266 21.65 9.92 -0.81
C LYS A 266 22.36 9.01 -1.79
N GLU A 267 22.08 9.20 -3.07
CA GLU A 267 22.78 8.49 -4.12
C GLU A 267 24.22 8.98 -4.21
N LEU A 268 25.14 8.03 -4.18
CA LEU A 268 26.56 8.23 -4.39
C LEU A 268 26.90 7.67 -5.78
N GLU A 269 27.19 8.56 -6.71
CA GLU A 269 27.79 8.19 -7.99
C GLU A 269 29.27 7.83 -7.75
N LEU A 270 29.67 6.64 -8.20
CA LEU A 270 31.06 6.21 -8.13
C LEU A 270 31.85 6.82 -9.28
N THR A 271 33.15 7.08 -9.04
CA THR A 271 34.09 7.42 -10.10
C THR A 271 34.09 6.31 -11.16
N PRO A 272 34.00 6.66 -12.46
CA PRO A 272 34.15 5.68 -13.54
C PRO A 272 35.50 4.96 -13.46
N THR A 273 35.53 3.71 -13.94
CA THR A 273 36.77 2.95 -14.06
C THR A 273 37.75 3.63 -15.00
N MET A 274 39.04 3.48 -14.72
CA MET A 274 40.06 4.00 -15.60
C MET A 274 40.14 3.17 -16.89
N THR A 275 40.58 3.79 -17.98
CA THR A 275 40.78 3.08 -19.25
C THR A 275 41.87 2.00 -19.13
N SER A 276 41.75 0.88 -19.85
CA SER A 276 42.73 -0.22 -19.82
C SER A 276 44.18 0.24 -20.13
N SER A 277 44.37 1.22 -21.01
CA SER A 277 45.71 1.78 -21.29
C SER A 277 46.33 2.45 -20.07
N ARG A 278 45.53 3.16 -19.25
CA ARG A 278 46.02 3.83 -18.02
C ARG A 278 46.25 2.81 -16.91
N PHE A 279 45.38 1.79 -16.83
CA PHE A 279 45.56 0.69 -15.88
C PHE A 279 46.85 -0.10 -16.15
N ASN A 280 47.13 -0.43 -17.41
CA ASN A 280 48.38 -1.12 -17.78
C ASN A 280 49.63 -0.27 -17.46
N GLN A 281 49.60 1.04 -17.72
CA GLN A 281 50.69 1.94 -17.35
C GLN A 281 50.90 2.00 -15.83
N LEU A 282 49.81 1.97 -15.06
CA LEU A 282 49.88 1.90 -13.60
C LEU A 282 50.55 0.59 -13.14
N LEU A 283 50.18 -0.56 -13.71
CA LEU A 283 50.78 -1.85 -13.39
C LEU A 283 52.28 -1.92 -13.74
N GLU A 284 52.68 -1.38 -14.90
CA GLU A 284 54.09 -1.29 -15.29
C GLU A 284 54.88 -0.46 -14.27
N ALA A 285 54.40 0.74 -13.92
CA ALA A 285 55.03 1.60 -12.92
C ALA A 285 55.07 0.94 -11.52
N TYR A 286 53.99 0.25 -11.16
CA TYR A 286 53.88 -0.50 -9.90
C TYR A 286 54.94 -1.61 -9.80
N SER A 287 55.19 -2.34 -10.89
CA SER A 287 56.13 -3.46 -10.90
C SER A 287 57.59 -3.04 -10.67
N ALA A 288 57.95 -1.81 -11.09
CA ALA A 288 59.30 -1.26 -10.96
C ALA A 288 59.51 -0.44 -9.66
N ALA A 289 58.44 -0.18 -8.91
CA ALA A 289 58.45 0.70 -7.74
C ALA A 289 58.83 -0.04 -6.45
N ASP A 290 59.42 0.69 -5.50
CA ASP A 290 59.58 0.23 -4.12
C ASP A 290 58.24 0.27 -3.36
N GLN A 291 58.20 -0.24 -2.13
CA GLN A 291 56.96 -0.30 -1.35
C GLN A 291 56.30 1.06 -1.13
N GLN A 292 57.08 2.12 -0.91
CA GLN A 292 56.53 3.44 -0.59
C GLN A 292 55.95 4.08 -1.85
N GLU A 293 56.64 3.95 -2.98
CA GLU A 293 56.16 4.46 -4.26
C GLU A 293 54.98 3.64 -4.79
N LYS A 294 54.92 2.32 -4.54
CA LYS A 294 53.73 1.49 -4.83
C LYS A 294 52.48 2.00 -4.12
N ILE A 295 52.57 2.29 -2.83
CA ILE A 295 51.44 2.86 -2.06
C ILE A 295 51.03 4.20 -2.66
N ARG A 296 51.99 5.07 -2.96
CA ARG A 296 51.73 6.38 -3.56
C ARG A 296 51.06 6.28 -4.92
N LEU A 297 51.49 5.35 -5.78
CA LEU A 297 50.90 5.11 -7.10
C LEU A 297 49.44 4.68 -6.97
N ILE A 298 49.13 3.75 -6.07
CA ILE A 298 47.75 3.29 -5.84
C ILE A 298 46.90 4.45 -5.32
N SER A 299 47.31 5.09 -4.21
CA SER A 299 46.51 6.13 -3.56
C SER A 299 46.24 7.35 -4.44
N LYS A 300 47.11 7.61 -5.43
CA LYS A 300 46.96 8.75 -6.34
C LYS A 300 46.14 8.44 -7.59
N ASN A 301 46.18 7.21 -8.09
CA ASN A 301 45.62 6.87 -9.40
C ASN A 301 44.34 6.03 -9.34
N ILE A 302 44.11 5.28 -8.26
CA ILE A 302 42.90 4.46 -8.10
C ILE A 302 41.86 5.25 -7.32
N SER A 303 40.70 5.45 -7.95
CA SER A 303 39.57 6.18 -7.35
C SER A 303 38.22 5.51 -7.58
N ALA A 304 38.20 4.37 -8.28
CA ALA A 304 37.02 3.52 -8.47
C ALA A 304 37.22 2.18 -7.73
N PRO A 305 36.21 1.67 -7.01
CA PRO A 305 36.28 0.36 -6.36
C PRO A 305 36.61 -0.81 -7.30
N ALA A 306 36.09 -0.76 -8.54
CA ALA A 306 36.34 -1.80 -9.55
C ALA A 306 37.81 -1.84 -10.01
N ASP A 307 38.45 -0.67 -10.21
CA ASP A 307 39.88 -0.62 -10.54
C ASP A 307 40.74 -1.18 -9.39
N PHE A 308 40.30 -0.97 -8.14
CA PHE A 308 40.99 -1.53 -6.96
C PHE A 308 40.83 -3.04 -6.87
N GLU A 309 39.65 -3.56 -7.22
CA GLU A 309 39.41 -5.00 -7.32
C GLU A 309 40.31 -5.62 -8.40
N GLU A 310 40.32 -5.05 -9.60
CA GLU A 310 41.17 -5.50 -10.70
C GLU A 310 42.65 -5.47 -10.31
N LEU A 311 43.12 -4.43 -9.60
CA LEU A 311 44.49 -4.38 -9.11
C LEU A 311 44.82 -5.57 -8.18
N LEU A 312 43.90 -5.95 -7.29
CA LEU A 312 44.10 -7.06 -6.35
C LEU A 312 44.14 -8.42 -7.05
N ASP A 313 43.56 -8.54 -8.25
CA ASP A 313 43.68 -9.75 -9.07
C ASP A 313 45.08 -9.90 -9.71
N PHE A 314 45.78 -8.79 -9.96
CA PHE A 314 47.11 -8.79 -10.58
C PHE A 314 48.27 -8.64 -9.59
N THR A 315 47.99 -8.22 -8.35
CA THR A 315 49.03 -7.91 -7.35
C THR A 315 48.92 -8.78 -6.12
N SER A 316 50.07 -9.21 -5.59
CA SER A 316 50.13 -10.04 -4.38
C SER A 316 51.20 -9.50 -3.44
N GLU A 317 50.79 -8.63 -2.53
CA GLU A 317 51.64 -8.08 -1.48
C GLU A 317 51.37 -8.71 -0.09
N LYS A 318 52.27 -8.48 0.85
CA LYS A 318 52.11 -8.95 2.25
C LYS A 318 51.06 -8.12 2.99
N SER A 319 50.46 -8.69 4.05
CA SER A 319 49.46 -8.01 4.88
C SER A 319 49.90 -6.63 5.40
N GLU A 320 51.17 -6.48 5.82
CA GLU A 320 51.74 -5.21 6.28
C GLU A 320 51.71 -4.10 5.21
N PHE A 321 51.79 -4.46 3.92
CA PHE A 321 51.70 -3.51 2.82
C PHE A 321 50.27 -2.95 2.72
N TYR A 322 49.27 -3.83 2.72
CA TYR A 322 47.87 -3.42 2.61
C TYR A 322 47.39 -2.63 3.83
N GLU A 323 47.89 -2.94 5.02
CA GLU A 323 47.61 -2.15 6.21
C GLU A 323 48.09 -0.70 6.06
N LYS A 324 49.31 -0.50 5.53
CA LYS A 324 49.85 0.83 5.25
C LYS A 324 49.09 1.52 4.12
N LEU A 325 48.77 0.80 3.05
CA LEU A 325 48.00 1.32 1.92
C LEU A 325 46.65 1.89 2.39
N LEU A 326 45.85 1.11 3.12
CA LEU A 326 44.53 1.53 3.58
C LEU A 326 44.57 2.74 4.54
N LYS A 327 45.70 2.97 5.23
CA LYS A 327 45.92 4.19 6.05
C LYS A 327 46.19 5.44 5.19
N GLU A 328 46.77 5.27 4.00
CA GLU A 328 47.11 6.35 3.07
C GLU A 328 46.03 6.64 2.02
N LEU A 329 45.01 5.77 1.89
CA LEU A 329 43.88 6.01 1.00
C LEU A 329 43.00 7.14 1.49
N ASP A 330 42.38 7.84 0.52
CA ASP A 330 41.39 8.87 0.83
C ASP A 330 40.22 8.29 1.65
N LYS A 331 39.79 9.03 2.67
CA LYS A 331 38.73 8.57 3.58
C LYS A 331 37.38 8.39 2.86
N ASN A 332 37.07 9.20 1.85
CA ASN A 332 35.85 9.01 1.07
C ASN A 332 35.97 7.81 0.15
N PHE A 333 37.16 7.51 -0.37
CA PHE A 333 37.39 6.28 -1.11
C PHE A 333 37.20 5.03 -0.22
N ILE A 334 37.69 5.02 1.02
CA ILE A 334 37.40 3.95 1.98
C ILE A 334 35.89 3.77 2.21
N LYS A 335 35.15 4.87 2.35
CA LYS A 335 33.67 4.84 2.47
C LYS A 335 33.00 4.25 1.22
N ALA A 336 33.50 4.60 0.03
CA ALA A 336 33.02 4.04 -1.23
C ALA A 336 33.28 2.53 -1.33
N LEU A 337 34.46 2.06 -0.93
CA LEU A 337 34.79 0.62 -0.87
C LEU A 337 33.85 -0.14 0.07
N ILE A 338 33.53 0.44 1.24
CA ILE A 338 32.57 -0.14 2.18
C ILE A 338 31.18 -0.27 1.54
N LEU A 339 30.66 0.80 0.94
CA LEU A 339 29.35 0.76 0.28
C LEU A 339 29.33 -0.21 -0.91
N TYR A 340 30.44 -0.30 -1.65
CA TYR A 340 30.60 -1.20 -2.79
C TYR A 340 30.48 -2.66 -2.35
N GLU A 341 31.21 -3.05 -1.30
CA GLU A 341 31.14 -4.39 -0.73
C GLU A 341 29.79 -4.70 -0.06
N MET A 342 29.17 -3.72 0.60
CA MET A 342 27.81 -3.87 1.14
C MET A 342 26.82 -4.24 0.03
N LYS A 343 26.86 -3.53 -1.10
CA LYS A 343 25.98 -3.76 -2.25
C LYS A 343 26.29 -5.10 -2.92
N LYS A 344 27.58 -5.38 -3.19
CA LYS A 344 28.04 -6.60 -3.88
C LYS A 344 27.68 -7.89 -3.13
N ASN A 345 27.68 -7.86 -1.80
CA ASN A 345 27.37 -9.02 -0.96
C ASN A 345 25.94 -8.99 -0.40
N SER A 346 25.09 -8.03 -0.81
CA SER A 346 23.72 -7.86 -0.29
C SER A 346 23.65 -7.78 1.23
N PHE A 347 24.58 -7.06 1.86
CA PHE A 347 24.56 -6.86 3.32
C PHE A 347 23.54 -5.78 3.71
N GLU A 348 22.80 -6.04 4.77
CA GLU A 348 21.81 -5.10 5.33
C GLU A 348 22.44 -4.24 6.45
N LYS A 349 23.46 -4.76 7.14
CA LYS A 349 24.08 -4.14 8.30
C LYS A 349 25.60 -4.07 8.13
N PHE A 350 26.20 -2.89 8.35
CA PHE A 350 27.64 -2.67 8.19
C PHE A 350 28.53 -3.60 9.02
N HIS A 351 28.06 -4.09 10.17
CA HIS A 351 28.84 -5.02 10.98
C HIS A 351 29.09 -6.37 10.27
N GLN A 352 28.27 -6.74 9.28
CA GLN A 352 28.42 -7.98 8.51
C GLN A 352 29.78 -8.05 7.79
N ILE A 353 30.34 -6.90 7.38
CA ILE A 353 31.69 -6.80 6.80
C ILE A 353 32.75 -7.43 7.71
N ILE A 354 32.59 -7.27 9.04
CA ILE A 354 33.60 -7.71 10.00
C ILE A 354 33.46 -9.21 10.31
N TYR A 355 32.24 -9.71 10.33
CA TYR A 355 31.94 -11.06 10.82
C TYR A 355 31.74 -12.10 9.73
N THR A 356 31.65 -11.71 8.46
CA THR A 356 31.52 -12.66 7.35
C THR A 356 32.73 -13.60 7.25
N SER A 357 32.45 -14.86 6.91
CA SER A 357 33.44 -15.93 6.69
C SER A 357 33.85 -16.11 5.24
N ARG A 358 33.06 -15.56 4.30
CA ARG A 358 33.37 -15.51 2.86
C ARG A 358 33.48 -14.05 2.43
N GLY A 359 34.45 -13.74 1.57
CA GLY A 359 34.64 -12.39 1.08
C GLY A 359 35.56 -12.28 -0.12
N THR A 360 35.33 -11.23 -0.91
CA THR A 360 36.23 -10.75 -1.97
C THR A 360 37.58 -10.32 -1.37
N ALA A 361 38.58 -10.08 -2.23
CA ALA A 361 39.87 -9.55 -1.78
C ALA A 361 39.71 -8.23 -1.01
N ILE A 362 38.89 -7.30 -1.55
CA ILE A 362 38.59 -6.01 -0.90
C ILE A 362 37.93 -6.24 0.46
N LEU A 363 36.94 -7.13 0.56
CA LEU A 363 36.22 -7.37 1.81
C LEU A 363 37.14 -7.86 2.93
N ASN A 364 38.07 -8.77 2.60
CA ASN A 364 39.05 -9.27 3.56
C ASN A 364 40.00 -8.16 4.04
N LEU A 365 40.47 -7.31 3.13
CA LEU A 365 41.31 -6.16 3.47
C LEU A 365 40.57 -5.14 4.35
N LEU A 366 39.33 -4.78 4.00
CA LEU A 366 38.48 -3.89 4.79
C LEU A 366 38.20 -4.47 6.17
N LYS A 367 37.93 -5.77 6.27
CA LYS A 367 37.71 -6.46 7.54
C LYS A 367 38.91 -6.33 8.48
N ASP A 368 40.11 -6.58 7.98
CA ASP A 368 41.32 -6.50 8.80
C ASP A 368 41.64 -5.06 9.19
N TYR A 369 41.44 -4.11 8.27
CA TYR A 369 41.58 -2.69 8.57
C TYR A 369 40.56 -2.19 9.61
N LEU A 370 39.28 -2.54 9.47
CA LEU A 370 38.23 -2.13 10.40
C LEU A 370 38.40 -2.75 11.79
N LYS A 371 39.04 -3.92 11.91
CA LYS A 371 39.38 -4.50 13.21
C LYS A 371 40.46 -3.71 13.96
N THR A 372 41.26 -2.90 13.27
CA THR A 372 42.23 -2.00 13.94
C THR A 372 41.54 -0.84 14.66
N TYR A 373 40.28 -0.55 14.32
CA TYR A 373 39.49 0.52 14.93
C TYR A 373 38.80 0.02 16.20
N THR A 374 38.71 0.90 17.20
CA THR A 374 37.86 0.70 18.38
C THR A 374 36.38 0.53 17.98
N LYS A 375 35.56 0.10 18.92
CA LYS A 375 34.12 -0.08 18.66
C LYS A 375 33.47 1.26 18.34
N GLU A 376 33.85 2.31 19.07
CA GLU A 376 33.35 3.67 18.94
C GLU A 376 33.72 4.28 17.58
N GLU A 377 34.97 4.11 17.14
CA GLU A 377 35.43 4.60 15.82
C GLU A 377 34.71 3.92 14.67
N ARG A 378 34.46 2.60 14.76
CA ARG A 378 33.67 1.88 13.76
C ARG A 378 32.23 2.37 13.70
N LEU A 379 31.60 2.58 14.85
CA LEU A 379 30.24 3.12 14.91
C LEU A 379 30.16 4.52 14.29
N ALA A 380 31.14 5.38 14.57
CA ALA A 380 31.22 6.72 13.98
C ALA A 380 31.40 6.66 12.44
N LEU A 381 32.27 5.77 11.95
CA LEU A 381 32.47 5.58 10.51
C LEU A 381 31.18 5.10 9.84
N PHE A 382 30.54 4.05 10.36
CA PHE A 382 29.29 3.51 9.81
C PHE A 382 28.15 4.55 9.88
N ALA A 383 28.06 5.32 10.96
CA ALA A 383 27.10 6.41 11.07
C ALA A 383 27.31 7.48 10.00
N SER A 384 28.55 7.75 9.60
CA SER A 384 28.88 8.75 8.57
C SER A 384 28.51 8.34 7.14
N ILE A 385 28.22 7.05 6.90
CA ILE A 385 27.88 6.49 5.58
C ILE A 385 26.48 5.86 5.50
N LYS A 386 25.77 5.73 6.62
CA LYS A 386 24.46 5.05 6.70
C LYS A 386 23.40 5.65 5.76
N ASP A 387 23.52 6.95 5.48
CA ASP A 387 22.58 7.72 4.68
C ASP A 387 22.95 7.72 3.19
N TYR A 388 23.93 6.93 2.75
CA TYR A 388 24.37 6.85 1.35
C TYR A 388 24.08 5.47 0.74
N GLN A 389 23.78 5.45 -0.55
CA GLN A 389 23.67 4.24 -1.37
C GLN A 389 24.34 4.43 -2.72
N ILE A 390 24.89 3.37 -3.32
CA ILE A 390 25.50 3.45 -4.65
C ILE A 390 24.40 3.33 -5.71
N THR A 391 24.41 4.24 -6.68
CA THR A 391 23.51 4.24 -7.85
C THR A 391 23.52 2.90 -8.59
N HIS A 392 22.41 2.55 -9.26
CA HIS A 392 22.41 1.43 -10.21
C HIS A 392 23.27 1.81 -11.42
N TYR A 393 24.56 1.48 -11.36
CA TYR A 393 25.37 1.33 -12.56
C TYR A 393 25.42 -0.16 -12.89
N ASP A 394 24.80 -0.50 -14.02
CA ASP A 394 25.02 -1.76 -14.72
C ASP A 394 26.51 -1.82 -15.09
N PHE A 395 27.27 -2.60 -14.34
CA PHE A 395 28.57 -3.08 -14.79
C PHE A 395 28.32 -4.29 -15.70
N SER A 396 27.65 -4.05 -16.84
CA SER A 396 27.49 -5.00 -17.93
C SER A 396 28.38 -4.61 -19.09
#